data_AF-A0A392QE38-F1
#
_entry.id   AF-A0A392QE38-F1
#
_cell.length_a   1.000
_cell.length_b   1.000
_cell.length_c   1.000
_cell.angle_alpha   90.00
_cell.angle_beta   90.00
_cell.angle_gamma   90.00
#
_symmetry.space_group_name_H-M   'P 1'
#
loop_
_entity.id
_entity.type
_entity.pdbx_description
1 polymer ?
#
loop_
_entity_poly.entity_id
_entity_poly.type
_entity_poly.pdbx_seq_one_letter_code
_entity_poly.pdbx_strand_id
1 'polypeptide(L)' 'MAKEIDALARKTPGKKSLAMEAFSRALLAIPTTIADNAGLDSAELISQLRAEHQNEGCTAGIDVISGS' A
#
# COMPACT_ATOMS: atom_id res chain seq x y z
N MET A 1 4.33 -3.58 -4.84
CA MET A 1 3.27 -4.30 -5.60
C MET A 1 1.99 -3.48 -5.76
N ALA A 2 1.34 -3.02 -4.69
CA ALA A 2 0.13 -2.18 -4.80
C ALA A 2 0.32 -0.93 -5.67
N LYS A 3 1.45 -0.21 -5.52
CA LYS A 3 1.82 0.92 -6.38
C LYS A 3 1.81 0.59 -7.87
N GLU A 4 2.44 -0.51 -8.26
CA GLU A 4 2.55 -0.91 -9.67
C GLU A 4 1.18 -1.21 -10.27
N ILE A 5 0.30 -1.84 -9.49
CA ILE A 5 -1.08 -2.11 -9.91
C ILE A 5 -1.87 -0.80 -10.03
N ASP A 6 -1.72 0.15 -9.09
CA ASP A 6 -2.32 1.48 -9.19
C ASP A 6 -1.83 2.22 -10.45
N ALA A 7 -0.53 2.15 -10.75
CA ALA A 7 0.05 2.78 -11.93
C ALA A 7 -0.48 2.16 -13.25
N LEU A 8 -0.64 0.83 -13.28
CA LEU A 8 -1.24 0.13 -14.41
C LEU A 8 -2.75 0.37 -14.52
N ALA A 9 -3.46 0.51 -13.40
CA ALA A 9 -4.89 0.82 -13.37
C ALA A 9 -5.19 2.15 -14.05
N ARG A 10 -4.37 3.18 -13.80
CA ARG A 10 -4.46 4.51 -14.45
C ARG A 10 -4.28 4.45 -15.98
N LYS A 11 -3.52 3.48 -16.47
CA LYS A 11 -3.29 3.27 -17.92
C LYS A 11 -4.35 2.37 -18.56
N THR A 12 -5.17 1.69 -17.76
CA THR A 12 -6.16 0.72 -18.24
C THR A 12 -7.52 1.40 -18.40
N PRO A 13 -8.17 1.34 -19.58
CA PRO A 13 -9.46 1.99 -19.78
C PRO A 13 -10.64 1.15 -19.27
N GLY A 14 -11.72 1.86 -18.91
CA GLY A 14 -13.03 1.27 -18.59
C GLY A 14 -13.08 0.54 -17.25
N LYS A 15 -14.09 -0.33 -17.07
CA LYS A 15 -14.40 -0.98 -15.79
C LYS A 15 -13.25 -1.83 -15.20
N LYS A 16 -12.28 -2.22 -16.03
CA LYS A 16 -11.09 -2.96 -15.59
C LYS A 16 -10.21 -2.12 -14.66
N SER A 17 -10.11 -0.80 -14.85
CA SER A 17 -9.33 0.06 -13.95
C SER A 17 -9.87 0.01 -12.52
N LEU A 18 -11.20 0.08 -12.36
CA LEU A 18 -11.87 0.03 -11.06
C LEU A 18 -11.57 -1.28 -10.32
N ALA A 19 -11.55 -2.41 -11.03
CA ALA A 19 -11.20 -3.70 -10.46
C ALA A 19 -9.72 -3.75 -10.03
N MET A 20 -8.83 -3.17 -10.83
CA MET A 20 -7.40 -3.10 -10.50
C MET A 20 -7.13 -2.19 -9.29
N GLU A 21 -7.79 -1.03 -9.22
CA GLU A 21 -7.73 -0.16 -8.04
C GLU A 21 -8.26 -0.85 -6.80
N ALA A 22 -9.37 -1.58 -6.89
CA ALA A 22 -9.90 -2.36 -5.78
C ALA A 22 -8.91 -3.43 -5.32
N PHE A 23 -8.26 -4.12 -6.26
CA PHE A 23 -7.24 -5.11 -5.96
C PHE A 23 -5.99 -4.48 -5.30
N SER A 24 -5.52 -3.35 -5.81
CA SER A 24 -4.44 -2.58 -5.19
C SER A 24 -4.77 -2.16 -3.75
N ARG A 25 -5.99 -1.68 -3.52
CA ARG A 25 -6.47 -1.37 -2.16
C ARG A 25 -6.51 -2.61 -1.28
N ALA A 26 -6.96 -3.75 -1.79
CA ALA A 26 -6.99 -5.00 -1.04
C ALA A 26 -5.58 -5.47 -0.61
N LEU A 27 -4.56 -5.25 -1.44
CA LEU A 27 -3.17 -5.59 -1.07
C LEU A 27 -2.64 -4.77 0.10
N LEU A 28 -3.14 -3.55 0.33
CA LEU A 28 -2.76 -2.72 1.48
C LEU A 28 -3.38 -3.23 2.79
N ALA A 29 -4.38 -4.10 2.72
CA ALA A 29 -4.94 -4.71 3.93
C ALA A 29 -3.88 -5.50 4.70
N ILE A 30 -2.92 -6.13 4.02
CA ILE A 30 -1.85 -6.92 4.66
C ILE A 30 -1.02 -6.06 5.63
N PRO A 31 -0.33 -4.99 5.19
CA PRO A 31 0.44 -4.14 6.10
C PRO A 31 -0.45 -3.39 7.10
N THR A 32 -1.71 -3.07 6.73
CA THR A 32 -2.66 -2.41 7.66
C THR A 32 -2.99 -3.33 8.83
N THR A 33 -3.35 -4.59 8.57
CA THR A 33 -3.65 -5.58 9.61
C THR A 33 -2.42 -5.90 10.46
N ILE A 34 -1.22 -5.89 9.88
CA ILE A 34 0.03 -6.06 10.65
C ILE A 34 0.21 -4.90 11.64
N ALA A 35 0.03 -3.65 11.20
CA ALA A 35 0.13 -2.48 12.05
C ALA A 35 -0.97 -2.43 13.12
N ASP A 36 -2.22 -2.76 12.76
CA ASP A 36 -3.35 -2.85 13.70
C ASP A 36 -3.09 -3.89 14.78
N ASN A 37 -2.61 -5.08 14.41
CA ASN A 37 -2.28 -6.14 15.36
C ASN A 37 -1.10 -5.75 16.27
N ALA A 38 -0.20 -4.89 15.81
CA ALA A 38 0.88 -4.32 16.61
C ALA A 38 0.41 -3.16 17.52
N GLY A 39 -0.85 -2.72 17.40
CA GLY A 39 -1.39 -1.59 18.16
C GLY A 39 -0.86 -0.22 17.73
N LEU A 40 -0.33 -0.14 16.50
CA LEU A 40 0.22 1.09 15.92
C LEU A 40 -0.86 1.87 15.17
N ASP A 41 -0.61 3.15 14.88
CA ASP A 41 -1.46 3.93 13.97
C ASP A 41 -1.25 3.45 12.53
N SER A 42 -2.08 2.49 12.13
CA SER A 42 -2.04 1.90 10.80
C SER A 42 -2.37 2.91 9.70
N ALA A 43 -3.20 3.93 9.97
CA ALA A 43 -3.53 4.94 8.97
C ALA A 43 -2.30 5.81 8.66
N GLU A 44 -1.58 6.24 9.70
CA GLU A 44 -0.36 7.03 9.55
C GLU A 44 0.75 6.22 8.86
N LEU A 45 1.04 5.01 9.36
CA LEU A 45 2.12 4.16 8.82
C LEU A 45 1.88 3.79 7.35
N ILE A 46 0.65 3.45 6.98
CA ILE A 46 0.33 3.12 5.59
C ILE A 46 0.45 4.33 4.67
N SER A 47 0.12 5.53 5.16
CA SER A 47 0.32 6.78 4.41
C SER A 47 1.81 7.03 4.16
N GLN A 48 2.64 6.90 5.19
CA GLN A 48 4.09 7.06 5.09
C GLN A 48 4.69 6.00 4.15
N LEU A 49 4.36 4.72 4.35
CA LEU A 49 4.81 3.61 3.53
C LEU A 49 4.44 3.81 2.04
N ARG A 50 3.24 4.35 1.76
CA ARG A 50 2.81 4.70 0.40
C ARG A 50 3.64 5.83 -0.19
N ALA A 51 3.99 6.84 0.62
CA ALA A 51 4.83 7.96 0.17
C ALA A 51 6.24 7.48 -0.16
N GLU A 52 6.86 6.67 0.69
CA GLU A 52 8.21 6.13 0.46
C GLU A 52 8.27 5.24 -0.78
N HIS A 53 7.26 4.38 -0.96
CA HIS A 53 7.19 3.51 -2.12
C HIS A 53 7.02 4.24 -3.46
N GLN A 54 6.74 5.55 -3.49
CA GLN A 54 6.70 6.31 -4.75
C GLN A 54 8.05 6.33 -5.48
N ASN A 55 9.15 6.16 -4.75
CA ASN A 55 10.48 6.09 -5.34
C ASN A 55 10.72 4.73 -6.02
N GLU A 56 11.50 4.72 -7.09
CA GLU A 56 11.93 3.47 -7.76
C GLU A 56 12.94 2.71 -6.89
N GLY A 57 12.88 1.38 -6.87
CA GLY A 57 13.80 0.55 -6.07
C GLY A 57 13.58 0.61 -4.55
N CYS A 58 12.45 1.13 -4.09
CA CYS A 58 12.16 1.25 -2.66
C CYS A 58 11.94 -0.13 -2.01
N THR A 59 12.67 -0.41 -0.93
CA THR A 59 12.53 -1.61 -0.10
C THR A 59 11.96 -1.28 1.28
N ALA A 60 11.28 -0.14 1.41
CA ALA A 60 10.63 0.28 2.65
C ALA A 60 9.62 -0.77 3.12
N GLY A 61 9.52 -0.93 4.43
CA GLY A 61 8.61 -1.87 5.09
C GLY A 61 8.11 -1.26 6.39
N ILE A 62 7.26 -1.99 7.09
CA ILE A 62 6.82 -1.61 8.44
C ILE A 62 7.63 -2.43 9.43
N ASP A 63 8.35 -1.76 10.32
CA ASP A 63 8.94 -2.35 11.52
C ASP A 63 7.94 -2.23 12.68
N VAL A 64 7.33 -3.36 13.03
CA VAL A 64 6.33 -3.45 14.10
C VAL A 64 6.92 -3.32 15.51
N ILE A 65 8.24 -3.43 15.68
CA ILE A 65 8.91 -3.32 16.99
C ILE A 65 9.23 -1.87 17.30
N SER A 66 9.78 -1.15 16.31
CA SER A 66 10.12 0.27 16.46
C SER A 66 8.96 1.21 16.12
N GLY A 67 7.96 0.73 15.37
CA GLY A 67 6.79 1.51 14.96
C GLY A 67 7.08 2.47 13.80
N SER A 68 8.05 2.14 12.93
CA SER A 68 8.45 2.92 11.76
C SER A 68 8.31 2.13 10.47
#